data_AF-A0A1B7MG98-F1
#
_entry.id   AF-A0A1B7MG98-F1
#
_cell.length_a   1.000
_cell.length_b   1.000
_cell.length_c   1.000
_cell.angle_alpha   90.00
_cell.angle_beta   90.00
_cell.angle_gamma   90.00
#
_symmetry.space_group_name_H-M   'P 1'
#
loop_
_entity.id
_entity.type
_entity.pdbx_description
1 polymer ?
#
loop_
_entity_poly.entity_id
_entity_poly.type
_entity_poly.pdbx_seq_one_letter_code
_entity_poly.pdbx_strand_id
1 'polypeptide(L)'
;TLLTGGIAQSASRKGKEKETNADEVEGDDDRPSVSQAKKVLSQHKVRTSLQDRTLDSMIPVTDPSRTDSDEPTTAIRLRDIKESTCHFASIKELRRLATKRLHHDLTEIIKKHTFVGVIDSSRCLTLIQHNKNLYMVNHAALAEEMFYQLALLQFGDYHRLKLDPPPSLRMLVKLAVEVEDGTERSGMSKDEIVNRIVETLMDRRQMLLEYFSFEISETGGVRTLPHLLREYTPNLDKLPMFLMRLGPQVHWESEQECFSSFMRELAYFYSPAPLSIVSASASDEDEQVKQKAEAWRIQNILFHAMRKYLAAPKSLLENDVVQVASLPDLYRVFERC
;
A
#
# COMPACT_ATOMS: atom_id res chain seq x y z
N THR A 1 16.60 -18.24 5.29
CA THR A 1 17.33 -17.22 6.08
C THR A 1 16.32 -16.54 6.97
N LEU A 2 16.44 -16.73 8.28
CA LEU A 2 15.44 -16.36 9.28
C LEU A 2 15.22 -14.84 9.29
N LEU A 3 13.95 -14.43 9.16
CA LEU A 3 13.49 -13.04 9.24
C LEU A 3 13.64 -12.56 10.69
N THR A 4 14.66 -11.75 10.97
CA THR A 4 14.77 -10.99 12.22
C THR A 4 14.22 -9.58 12.01
N GLY A 5 12.89 -9.47 12.01
CA GLY A 5 12.18 -8.22 12.29
C GLY A 5 11.82 -8.17 13.78
N GLY A 6 11.90 -6.99 14.39
CA GLY A 6 11.86 -6.79 15.84
C GLY A 6 10.70 -7.48 16.56
N ILE A 7 11.04 -8.39 17.48
CA ILE A 7 10.11 -8.97 18.44
C ILE A 7 9.94 -7.96 19.57
N ALA A 8 8.70 -7.51 19.81
CA ALA A 8 8.38 -6.75 21.01
C ALA A 8 8.60 -7.64 22.25
N GLN A 9 9.60 -7.31 23.06
CA GLN A 9 9.95 -8.07 24.27
C GLN A 9 8.93 -7.81 25.38
N SER A 10 8.24 -8.85 25.85
CA SER A 10 7.52 -8.85 27.12
C SER A 10 8.39 -9.47 28.23
N ALA A 11 8.47 -8.77 29.36
CA ALA A 11 9.36 -9.09 30.47
C ALA A 11 8.98 -10.42 31.17
N SER A 12 9.99 -11.26 31.40
CA SER A 12 9.91 -12.50 32.18
C SER A 12 10.00 -12.24 33.68
N ARG A 13 9.14 -12.89 34.48
CA ARG A 13 9.43 -13.23 35.88
C ARG A 13 9.12 -14.70 36.17
N LYS A 14 10.21 -15.39 36.51
CA LYS A 14 10.45 -16.70 37.14
C LYS A 14 9.36 -17.26 38.09
N GLY A 15 9.18 -18.58 38.01
CA GLY A 15 8.67 -19.46 39.07
C GLY A 15 9.20 -20.90 38.85
N LYS A 16 9.64 -21.56 39.92
CA LYS A 16 10.57 -22.71 39.98
C LYS A 16 9.84 -24.00 40.45
N GLU A 17 10.49 -25.16 40.25
CA GLU A 17 10.27 -26.51 40.87
C GLU A 17 9.08 -27.34 40.32
N LYS A 18 9.17 -28.67 40.12
CA LYS A 18 9.88 -29.70 40.91
C LYS A 18 10.07 -31.01 40.10
N GLU A 19 11.21 -31.68 40.30
CA GLU A 19 11.47 -33.08 39.91
C GLU A 19 10.71 -34.06 40.81
N THR A 20 10.23 -35.17 40.24
CA THR A 20 10.08 -36.46 40.93
C THR A 20 10.22 -37.60 39.92
N ASN A 21 11.23 -38.44 40.17
CA ASN A 21 11.49 -39.75 39.58
C ASN A 21 10.85 -40.85 40.45
N ALA A 22 10.44 -41.96 39.83
CA ALA A 22 10.15 -43.33 40.35
C ALA A 22 8.94 -43.91 39.57
N ASP A 23 8.88 -45.12 39.02
CA ASP A 23 9.74 -46.32 39.00
C ASP A 23 9.37 -47.21 37.78
N GLU A 24 10.35 -47.98 37.30
CA GLU A 24 10.41 -49.39 36.81
C GLU A 24 9.07 -50.20 36.64
N VAL A 25 8.87 -51.24 35.79
CA VAL A 25 9.64 -52.09 34.84
C VAL A 25 8.62 -52.98 34.07
N GLU A 26 8.96 -53.33 32.83
CA GLU A 26 8.53 -54.46 31.94
C GLU A 26 7.09 -55.00 31.83
N GLY A 27 6.69 -55.23 30.56
CA GLY A 27 5.56 -56.05 30.16
C GLY A 27 5.40 -56.08 28.63
N ASP A 28 6.09 -57.01 27.99
CA ASP A 28 5.99 -57.37 26.57
C ASP A 28 4.60 -57.97 26.28
N ASP A 29 3.83 -57.36 25.37
CA ASP A 29 2.68 -58.04 24.75
C ASP A 29 2.44 -57.50 23.33
N ASP A 30 2.67 -58.40 22.38
CA ASP A 30 2.76 -58.20 20.94
C ASP A 30 1.35 -58.29 20.33
N ARG A 31 0.75 -57.15 19.95
CA ARG A 31 -0.53 -57.08 19.21
C ARG A 31 -0.57 -55.93 18.19
N PRO A 32 -1.28 -56.11 17.06
CA PRO A 32 -0.90 -55.55 15.76
C PRO A 32 -1.18 -54.05 15.64
N SER A 33 -0.30 -53.39 14.88
CA SER A 33 -0.33 -51.96 14.58
C SER A 33 -1.67 -51.51 13.96
N VAL A 34 -2.55 -50.95 14.78
CA VAL A 34 -3.62 -50.08 14.30
C VAL A 34 -2.94 -48.82 13.77
N SER A 35 -3.06 -48.56 12.46
CA SER A 35 -2.59 -47.32 11.85
C SER A 35 -3.28 -46.14 12.54
N GLN A 36 -2.63 -45.55 13.55
CA GLN A 36 -3.07 -44.31 14.15
C GLN A 36 -3.10 -43.27 13.04
N ALA A 37 -4.30 -42.87 12.61
CA ALA A 37 -4.46 -41.72 11.76
C ALA A 37 -3.72 -40.56 12.45
N LYS A 38 -2.65 -40.06 11.82
CA LYS A 38 -1.83 -38.97 12.38
C LYS A 38 -2.76 -37.87 12.86
N LYS A 39 -2.81 -37.67 14.18
CA LYS A 39 -3.72 -36.71 14.81
C LYS A 39 -3.38 -35.34 14.24
N VAL A 40 -4.23 -34.83 13.35
CA VAL A 40 -4.01 -33.54 12.69
C VAL A 40 -3.96 -32.48 13.78
N LEU A 41 -2.81 -31.80 13.91
CA LEU A 41 -2.59 -30.76 14.90
C LEU A 41 -3.66 -29.68 14.73
N SER A 42 -4.13 -29.09 15.83
CA SER A 42 -5.18 -28.06 15.86
C SER A 42 -4.92 -26.91 14.87
N GLN A 43 -3.65 -26.47 14.76
CA GLN A 43 -3.18 -25.47 13.80
C GLN A 43 -3.44 -25.78 12.32
N HIS A 44 -3.65 -27.05 11.97
CA HIS A 44 -3.96 -27.48 10.60
C HIS A 44 -5.46 -27.71 10.38
N LYS A 45 -6.29 -27.46 11.40
CA LYS A 45 -7.76 -27.55 11.31
C LYS A 45 -8.41 -26.21 10.91
N VAL A 46 -7.63 -25.13 10.81
CA VAL A 46 -8.09 -23.83 10.30
C VAL A 46 -7.65 -23.68 8.86
N ARG A 47 -8.58 -23.21 8.03
CA ARG A 47 -8.30 -22.89 6.63
C ARG A 47 -7.31 -21.73 6.59
N THR A 48 -6.18 -21.95 5.93
CA THR A 48 -5.11 -20.94 5.78
C THR A 48 -4.83 -20.61 4.33
N SER A 49 -5.50 -21.30 3.38
CA SER A 49 -5.30 -21.15 1.93
C SER A 49 -6.47 -20.44 1.27
N LEU A 50 -6.16 -19.55 0.33
CA LEU A 50 -7.13 -18.89 -0.56
C LEU A 50 -7.67 -19.80 -1.68
N GLN A 51 -7.06 -20.97 -1.90
CA GLN A 51 -7.49 -21.89 -2.97
C GLN A 51 -8.80 -22.60 -2.65
N ASP A 52 -9.17 -22.66 -1.36
CA ASP A 52 -10.44 -23.22 -0.93
C ASP A 52 -11.54 -22.17 -1.16
N ARG A 53 -12.47 -22.42 -2.10
CA ARG A 53 -13.60 -21.51 -2.35
C ARG A 53 -14.36 -21.23 -1.04
N THR A 54 -14.45 -19.97 -0.65
CA THR A 54 -15.27 -19.52 0.48
C THR A 54 -16.67 -19.16 0.00
N LEU A 55 -17.67 -19.20 0.89
CA LEU A 55 -19.01 -18.71 0.59
C LEU A 55 -18.99 -17.22 0.21
N ASP A 56 -18.09 -16.44 0.82
CA ASP A 56 -17.88 -15.02 0.49
C ASP A 56 -17.46 -14.78 -0.96
N SER A 57 -16.79 -15.76 -1.60
CA SER A 57 -16.45 -15.67 -3.04
C SER A 57 -17.67 -15.69 -3.97
N MET A 58 -18.85 -16.06 -3.44
CA MET A 58 -20.12 -16.07 -4.18
C MET A 58 -20.95 -14.80 -3.93
N ILE A 59 -20.55 -13.95 -2.99
CA ILE A 59 -21.26 -12.71 -2.67
C ILE A 59 -20.72 -11.60 -3.60
N PRO A 60 -21.58 -10.86 -4.32
CA PRO A 60 -21.13 -9.75 -5.15
C PRO A 60 -20.49 -8.67 -4.28
N VAL A 61 -19.31 -8.19 -4.68
CA VAL A 61 -18.56 -7.17 -3.95
C VAL A 61 -19.09 -5.80 -4.39
N THR A 62 -19.96 -5.21 -3.57
CA THR A 62 -20.54 -3.87 -3.81
C THR A 62 -19.68 -2.77 -3.22
N ASP A 63 -19.44 -1.71 -3.99
CA ASP A 63 -18.74 -0.51 -3.54
C ASP A 63 -19.71 0.34 -2.69
N PRO A 64 -19.45 0.58 -1.40
CA PRO A 64 -20.35 1.34 -0.53
C PRO A 64 -20.50 2.82 -0.93
N SER A 65 -19.64 3.34 -1.83
CA SER A 65 -19.76 4.69 -2.37
C SER A 65 -20.70 4.80 -3.58
N ARG A 66 -21.14 3.66 -4.16
CA ARG A 66 -22.04 3.62 -5.31
C ARG A 66 -23.45 3.28 -4.85
N THR A 67 -24.25 4.31 -4.59
CA THR A 67 -25.62 4.16 -4.06
C THR A 67 -26.69 3.87 -5.12
N ASP A 68 -26.38 3.77 -6.42
CA ASP A 68 -27.42 3.82 -7.47
C ASP A 68 -27.19 2.97 -8.74
N SER A 69 -26.53 1.81 -8.65
CA SER A 69 -26.45 0.88 -9.79
C SER A 69 -26.91 -0.52 -9.42
N ASP A 70 -28.11 -0.90 -9.89
CA ASP A 70 -28.75 -2.23 -9.79
C ASP A 70 -27.98 -3.37 -10.50
N GLU A 71 -26.75 -3.12 -10.98
CA GLU A 71 -25.92 -4.16 -11.57
C GLU A 71 -25.01 -4.78 -10.51
N PRO A 72 -25.09 -6.10 -10.27
CA PRO A 72 -24.16 -6.78 -9.38
C PRO A 72 -22.75 -6.62 -9.94
N THR A 73 -21.89 -5.88 -9.25
CA THR A 73 -20.48 -5.75 -9.59
C THR A 73 -19.82 -7.13 -9.48
N THR A 74 -19.62 -7.78 -10.62
CA THR A 74 -18.68 -8.90 -10.77
C THR A 74 -17.34 -8.52 -10.13
N ALA A 75 -16.70 -9.47 -9.44
CA ALA A 75 -15.39 -9.30 -8.81
C ALA A 75 -14.48 -8.36 -9.61
N ILE A 76 -13.90 -7.34 -8.96
CA ILE A 76 -13.06 -6.33 -9.61
C ILE A 76 -11.93 -7.04 -10.37
N ARG A 77 -12.08 -7.18 -11.69
CA ARG A 77 -11.06 -7.76 -12.55
C ARG A 77 -10.11 -6.66 -12.95
N LEU A 78 -9.03 -6.52 -12.19
CA LEU A 78 -7.91 -5.67 -12.56
C LEU A 78 -7.32 -6.17 -13.88
N ARG A 79 -7.52 -5.39 -14.96
CA ARG A 79 -6.89 -5.65 -16.27
C ARG A 79 -5.36 -5.69 -16.11
N ASP A 80 -4.70 -6.46 -16.97
CA ASP A 80 -3.23 -6.51 -17.04
C ASP A 80 -2.69 -5.16 -17.52
N ILE A 81 -1.87 -4.53 -16.67
CA ILE A 81 -1.05 -3.38 -17.04
C ILE A 81 0.26 -3.95 -17.60
N LYS A 82 0.56 -3.60 -18.85
CA LYS A 82 1.77 -4.06 -19.55
C LYS A 82 2.87 -3.03 -19.40
N GLU A 83 4.11 -3.51 -19.49
CA GLU A 83 5.27 -2.64 -19.57
C GLU A 83 5.25 -1.83 -20.88
N SER A 84 5.36 -0.51 -20.76
CA SER A 84 5.44 0.39 -21.90
C SER A 84 6.79 0.27 -22.62
N THR A 85 6.78 0.45 -23.93
CA THR A 85 8.00 0.52 -24.74
C THR A 85 8.76 1.81 -24.43
N CYS A 86 10.01 1.70 -23.99
CA CYS A 86 10.83 2.86 -23.67
C CYS A 86 12.29 2.64 -24.10
N HIS A 87 12.87 3.66 -24.76
CA HIS A 87 14.25 3.61 -25.26
C HIS A 87 15.27 4.25 -24.32
N PHE A 88 14.84 5.07 -23.36
CA PHE A 88 15.72 5.74 -22.40
C PHE A 88 16.49 4.74 -21.53
N ALA A 89 17.81 4.90 -21.47
CA ALA A 89 18.67 4.07 -20.63
C ALA A 89 18.36 4.28 -19.13
N SER A 90 18.01 5.51 -18.75
CA SER A 90 17.61 5.88 -17.39
C SER A 90 16.41 5.06 -16.90
N ILE A 91 15.33 4.99 -17.69
CA ILE A 91 14.13 4.21 -17.35
C ILE A 91 14.41 2.71 -17.31
N LYS A 92 15.18 2.18 -18.27
CA LYS A 92 15.59 0.76 -18.25
C LYS A 92 16.37 0.42 -16.98
N GLU A 93 17.29 1.30 -16.58
CA GLU A 93 18.06 1.13 -15.35
C GLU A 93 17.17 1.22 -14.10
N LEU A 94 16.23 2.19 -14.04
CA LEU A 94 15.29 2.29 -12.92
C LEU A 94 14.40 1.06 -12.79
N ARG A 95 13.89 0.52 -13.90
CA ARG A 95 13.14 -0.75 -13.93
C ARG A 95 13.99 -1.90 -13.39
N ARG A 96 15.25 -2.01 -13.85
CA ARG A 96 16.20 -3.03 -13.36
C ARG A 96 16.48 -2.89 -11.87
N LEU A 97 16.68 -1.67 -11.37
CA LEU A 97 16.92 -1.38 -9.96
C LEU A 97 15.72 -1.75 -9.08
N ALA A 98 14.50 -1.48 -9.54
CA ALA A 98 13.27 -1.88 -8.85
C ALA A 98 13.20 -3.40 -8.67
N THR A 99 13.55 -4.18 -9.70
CA THR A 99 13.60 -5.66 -9.60
C THR A 99 14.74 -6.15 -8.71
N LYS A 100 15.92 -5.52 -8.76
CA LYS A 100 17.10 -5.96 -7.99
C LYS A 100 16.93 -5.79 -6.48
N ARG A 101 16.15 -4.81 -6.03
CA ARG A 101 15.94 -4.50 -4.60
C ARG A 101 14.87 -5.38 -3.93
N LEU A 102 14.28 -6.32 -4.67
CA LEU A 102 13.20 -7.19 -4.23
C LEU A 102 13.61 -8.10 -3.06
N HIS A 103 12.71 -8.23 -2.08
CA HIS A 103 12.73 -9.29 -1.09
C HIS A 103 11.75 -10.39 -1.50
N HIS A 104 12.25 -11.57 -1.83
CA HIS A 104 11.44 -12.69 -2.32
C HIS A 104 10.36 -13.13 -1.31
N ASP A 105 10.72 -13.35 -0.04
CA ASP A 105 9.75 -13.84 0.95
C ASP A 105 8.64 -12.81 1.23
N LEU A 106 8.99 -11.53 1.37
CA LEU A 106 8.00 -10.47 1.54
C LEU A 106 7.09 -10.33 0.33
N THR A 107 7.65 -10.39 -0.88
CA THR A 107 6.85 -10.37 -2.12
C THR A 107 5.88 -11.54 -2.15
N GLU A 108 6.32 -12.73 -1.74
CA GLU A 108 5.46 -13.91 -1.67
C GLU A 108 4.35 -13.77 -0.62
N ILE A 109 4.68 -13.22 0.56
CA ILE A 109 3.70 -12.87 1.61
C ILE A 109 2.63 -11.95 1.02
N ILE A 110 3.01 -10.85 0.37
CA ILE A 110 2.04 -9.92 -0.23
C ILE A 110 1.28 -10.57 -1.39
N LYS A 111 1.90 -11.41 -2.21
CA LYS A 111 1.22 -12.07 -3.32
C LYS A 111 0.12 -13.02 -2.86
N LYS A 112 0.38 -13.77 -1.78
CA LYS A 112 -0.48 -14.86 -1.28
C LYS A 112 -1.19 -14.55 0.04
N HIS A 113 -1.18 -13.29 0.48
CA HIS A 113 -1.82 -12.89 1.73
C HIS A 113 -3.34 -13.16 1.72
N THR A 114 -3.95 -13.39 2.85
CA THR A 114 -5.39 -13.27 3.08
C THR A 114 -5.61 -11.95 3.80
N PHE A 115 -6.47 -11.09 3.26
CA PHE A 115 -6.79 -9.81 3.90
C PHE A 115 -7.63 -10.09 5.15
N VAL A 116 -7.26 -9.49 6.29
CA VAL A 116 -7.99 -9.66 7.55
C VAL A 116 -8.82 -8.41 7.85
N GLY A 117 -8.21 -7.23 7.84
CA GLY A 117 -8.93 -5.98 8.12
C GLY A 117 -7.99 -4.78 8.30
N VAL A 118 -8.54 -3.57 8.12
CA VAL A 118 -7.87 -2.33 8.51
C VAL A 118 -7.98 -2.18 10.02
N ILE A 119 -6.86 -1.97 10.70
CA ILE A 119 -6.81 -1.76 12.16
C ILE A 119 -6.97 -0.27 12.48
N ASP A 120 -6.24 0.55 11.74
CA ASP A 120 -6.10 1.98 12.03
C ASP A 120 -5.93 2.74 10.72
N SER A 121 -6.97 3.48 10.33
CA SER A 121 -6.94 4.30 9.12
C SER A 121 -5.98 5.49 9.25
N SER A 122 -5.83 6.04 10.45
CA SER A 122 -4.97 7.21 10.70
C SER A 122 -3.48 6.89 10.59
N ARG A 123 -3.07 5.70 11.06
CA ARG A 123 -1.69 5.19 10.97
C ARG A 123 -1.46 4.26 9.78
N CYS A 124 -2.45 4.13 8.91
CA CYS A 124 -2.42 3.27 7.74
C CYS A 124 -2.08 1.79 8.04
N LEU A 125 -2.58 1.24 9.15
CA LEU A 125 -2.26 -0.12 9.58
C LEU A 125 -3.33 -1.13 9.15
N THR A 126 -2.90 -2.22 8.53
CA THR A 126 -3.76 -3.33 8.08
C THR A 126 -3.20 -4.66 8.55
N LEU A 127 -4.09 -5.59 8.90
CA LEU A 127 -3.75 -6.99 9.14
C LEU A 127 -3.89 -7.81 7.87
N ILE A 128 -2.86 -8.58 7.59
CA ILE A 128 -2.87 -9.62 6.58
C ILE A 128 -2.36 -10.92 7.18
N GLN A 129 -2.94 -12.04 6.77
CA GLN A 129 -2.48 -13.36 7.14
C GLN A 129 -1.73 -13.98 5.97
N HIS A 130 -0.58 -14.61 6.21
CA HIS A 130 0.02 -15.51 5.23
C HIS A 130 0.46 -16.79 5.92
N ASN A 131 -0.03 -17.93 5.41
CA ASN A 131 0.10 -19.23 6.05
C ASN A 131 -0.43 -19.20 7.50
N LYS A 132 0.46 -19.41 8.46
CA LYS A 132 0.17 -19.47 9.90
C LYS A 132 0.51 -18.18 10.64
N ASN A 133 1.00 -17.16 9.95
CA ASN A 133 1.47 -15.93 10.57
C ASN A 133 0.51 -14.79 10.25
N LEU A 134 0.27 -13.97 11.25
CA LEU A 134 -0.47 -12.72 11.13
C LEU A 134 0.53 -11.56 11.09
N TYR A 135 0.41 -10.72 10.09
CA TYR A 135 1.27 -9.57 9.87
C TYR A 135 0.45 -8.29 9.96
N MET A 136 1.02 -7.29 10.62
CA MET A 136 0.58 -5.91 10.56
C MET A 136 1.45 -5.19 9.54
N VAL A 137 0.82 -4.52 8.58
CA VAL A 137 1.49 -3.82 7.50
C VAL A 137 1.02 -2.37 7.39
N ASN A 138 1.93 -1.47 7.05
CA ASN A 138 1.61 -0.10 6.65
C ASN A 138 1.13 -0.09 5.19
N HIS A 139 -0.19 -0.09 4.98
CA HIS A 139 -0.74 -0.18 3.63
C HIS A 139 -0.43 1.05 2.77
N ALA A 140 -0.14 2.21 3.36
CA ALA A 140 0.25 3.41 2.62
C ALA A 140 1.67 3.28 2.06
N ALA A 141 2.63 2.80 2.84
CA ALA A 141 3.99 2.54 2.37
C ALA A 141 4.03 1.46 1.27
N LEU A 142 3.25 0.38 1.45
CA LEU A 142 3.10 -0.67 0.44
C LEU A 142 2.49 -0.11 -0.86
N ALA A 143 1.47 0.75 -0.75
CA ALA A 143 0.81 1.34 -1.91
C ALA A 143 1.73 2.31 -2.63
N GLU A 144 2.50 3.13 -1.91
CA GLU A 144 3.50 4.03 -2.48
C GLU A 144 4.53 3.26 -3.32
N GLU A 145 5.14 2.19 -2.80
CA GLU A 145 6.09 1.38 -3.58
C GLU A 145 5.42 0.75 -4.82
N MET A 146 4.17 0.29 -4.68
CA MET A 146 3.41 -0.26 -5.80
C MET A 146 3.15 0.82 -6.86
N PHE A 147 2.72 2.02 -6.48
CA PHE A 147 2.45 3.10 -7.42
C PHE A 147 3.71 3.61 -8.09
N TYR A 148 4.85 3.62 -7.40
CA TYR A 148 6.15 3.91 -8.03
C TYR A 148 6.49 2.88 -9.11
N GLN A 149 6.27 1.59 -8.84
CA GLN A 149 6.50 0.52 -9.81
C GLN A 149 5.53 0.58 -10.99
N LEU A 150 4.24 0.87 -10.73
CA LEU A 150 3.24 1.12 -11.76
C LEU A 150 3.59 2.34 -12.60
N ALA A 151 4.16 3.38 -11.98
CA ALA A 151 4.64 4.55 -12.69
C ALA A 151 5.78 4.18 -13.65
N LEU A 152 6.79 3.45 -13.18
CA LEU A 152 7.89 2.95 -14.02
C LEU A 152 7.40 2.05 -15.17
N LEU A 153 6.42 1.20 -14.89
CA LEU A 153 5.85 0.25 -15.85
C LEU A 153 5.15 0.96 -17.01
N GLN A 154 4.48 2.08 -16.74
CA GLN A 154 3.63 2.82 -17.69
C GLN A 154 4.28 4.10 -18.24
N PHE A 155 5.58 4.32 -17.99
CA PHE A 155 6.28 5.52 -18.44
C PHE A 155 6.06 5.82 -19.93
N GLY A 156 5.60 7.03 -20.26
CA GLY A 156 5.29 7.47 -21.63
C GLY A 156 3.94 7.01 -22.19
N ASP A 157 3.19 6.16 -21.48
CA ASP A 157 1.89 5.63 -21.92
C ASP A 157 0.89 5.55 -20.76
N TYR A 158 0.75 6.65 -20.03
CA TYR A 158 -0.20 6.76 -18.92
C TYR A 158 -1.60 7.06 -19.42
N HIS A 159 -2.59 6.40 -18.82
CA HIS A 159 -3.98 6.85 -18.91
C HIS A 159 -4.13 8.22 -18.26
N ARG A 160 -5.14 8.98 -18.68
CA ARG A 160 -5.37 10.36 -18.21
C ARG A 160 -6.57 10.40 -17.26
N LEU A 161 -6.36 10.93 -16.07
CA LEU A 161 -7.43 11.37 -15.17
C LEU A 161 -7.74 12.83 -15.49
N LYS A 162 -8.88 13.10 -16.13
CA LYS A 162 -9.30 14.46 -16.50
C LYS A 162 -9.87 15.20 -15.29
N LEU A 163 -9.42 16.42 -15.05
CA LEU A 163 -10.01 17.35 -14.08
C LEU A 163 -10.89 18.35 -14.84
N ASP A 164 -12.18 18.40 -14.48
CA ASP A 164 -13.15 19.26 -15.14
C ASP A 164 -14.10 19.86 -14.07
N PRO A 165 -14.06 21.18 -13.82
CA PRO A 165 -13.23 22.18 -14.48
C PRO A 165 -11.73 22.06 -14.11
N PRO A 166 -10.80 22.50 -14.97
CA PRO A 166 -9.37 22.44 -14.68
C PRO A 166 -8.99 23.45 -13.57
N PRO A 167 -8.53 23.00 -12.39
CA PRO A 167 -8.16 23.92 -11.31
C PRO A 167 -6.89 24.72 -11.64
N SER A 168 -6.81 25.94 -11.13
CA SER A 168 -5.64 26.81 -11.32
C SER A 168 -4.44 26.28 -10.53
N LEU A 169 -3.33 26.00 -11.24
CA LEU A 169 -2.05 25.59 -10.67
C LEU A 169 -1.58 26.57 -9.59
N ARG A 170 -1.63 27.88 -9.89
CA ARG A 170 -1.19 28.93 -8.96
C ARG A 170 -2.03 28.93 -7.68
N MET A 171 -3.34 28.73 -7.79
CA MET A 171 -4.23 28.66 -6.63
C MET A 171 -3.91 27.43 -5.77
N LEU A 172 -3.77 26.25 -6.38
CA LEU A 172 -3.45 25.01 -5.66
C LEU A 172 -2.11 25.09 -4.94
N VAL A 173 -1.06 25.60 -5.60
CA VAL A 173 0.25 25.76 -4.97
C VAL A 173 0.19 26.78 -3.83
N LYS A 174 -0.55 27.89 -4.00
CA LYS A 174 -0.74 28.89 -2.95
C LYS A 174 -1.40 28.29 -1.70
N LEU A 175 -2.47 27.51 -1.88
CA LEU A 175 -3.16 26.83 -0.77
C LEU A 175 -2.21 25.91 0.02
N ALA A 176 -1.35 25.16 -0.65
CA ALA A 176 -0.38 24.29 0.01
C ALA A 176 0.70 25.07 0.77
N VAL A 177 1.26 26.12 0.16
CA VAL A 177 2.29 26.98 0.80
C VAL A 177 1.73 27.76 2.01
N GLU A 178 0.43 28.06 2.01
CA GLU A 178 -0.23 28.70 3.14
C GLU A 178 -0.31 27.77 4.36
N VAL A 179 -0.60 26.49 4.15
CA VAL A 179 -0.77 25.47 5.19
C VAL A 179 0.58 24.85 5.64
N GLU A 180 1.59 24.81 4.77
CA GLU A 180 2.86 24.15 5.06
C GLU A 180 3.71 24.94 6.09
N ASP A 181 3.96 24.31 7.23
CA ASP A 181 4.87 24.79 8.25
C ASP A 181 6.34 24.63 7.81
N GLY A 182 7.18 25.65 8.06
CA GLY A 182 8.61 25.60 7.75
C GLY A 182 9.02 26.21 6.41
N THR A 183 8.07 26.78 5.65
CA THR A 183 8.35 27.62 4.48
C THR A 183 9.29 28.80 4.81
N GLU A 184 9.26 29.28 6.06
CA GLU A 184 10.17 30.32 6.58
C GLU A 184 11.65 29.93 6.53
N ARG A 185 11.98 28.63 6.59
CA ARG A 185 13.37 28.14 6.54
C ARG A 185 14.03 28.36 5.18
N SER A 186 13.24 28.61 4.14
CA SER A 186 13.75 28.87 2.79
C SER A 186 14.39 30.25 2.65
N GLY A 187 14.11 31.19 3.57
CA GLY A 187 14.49 32.59 3.43
C GLY A 187 13.77 33.35 2.32
N MET A 188 12.80 32.71 1.65
CA MET A 188 11.97 33.30 0.60
C MET A 188 10.56 33.60 1.13
N SER A 189 9.90 34.62 0.57
CA SER A 189 8.50 34.88 0.86
C SER A 189 7.60 33.78 0.28
N LYS A 190 6.41 33.59 0.86
CA LYS A 190 5.43 32.60 0.37
C LYS A 190 5.07 32.82 -1.10
N ASP A 191 4.91 34.08 -1.53
CA ASP A 191 4.60 34.40 -2.92
C ASP A 191 5.77 34.11 -3.87
N GLU A 192 7.02 34.33 -3.45
CA GLU A 192 8.19 33.96 -4.26
C GLU A 192 8.32 32.44 -4.43
N ILE A 193 8.02 31.68 -3.37
CA ILE A 193 7.97 30.20 -3.44
C ILE A 193 6.93 29.76 -4.47
N VAL A 194 5.70 30.32 -4.38
CA VAL A 194 4.62 30.02 -5.33
C VAL A 194 5.04 30.35 -6.76
N ASN A 195 5.62 31.54 -6.99
CA ASN A 195 6.07 31.96 -8.31
C ASN A 195 7.11 30.98 -8.88
N ARG A 196 8.14 30.65 -8.10
CA ARG A 196 9.22 29.75 -8.52
C ARG A 196 8.70 28.35 -8.88
N ILE A 197 7.78 27.79 -8.09
CA ILE A 197 7.19 26.48 -8.36
C ILE A 197 6.35 26.52 -9.63
N VAL A 198 5.50 27.54 -9.77
CA VAL A 198 4.62 27.70 -10.95
C VAL A 198 5.45 27.87 -12.22
N GLU A 199 6.49 28.72 -12.21
CA GLU A 199 7.41 28.91 -13.33
C GLU A 199 8.11 27.60 -13.70
N THR A 200 8.67 26.90 -12.72
CA THR A 200 9.37 25.62 -12.94
C THR A 200 8.50 24.59 -13.64
N LEU A 201 7.23 24.45 -13.22
CA LEU A 201 6.27 23.51 -13.80
C LEU A 201 5.77 23.97 -15.18
N MET A 202 5.59 25.27 -15.37
CA MET A 202 5.18 25.83 -16.66
C MET A 202 6.25 25.65 -17.73
N ASP A 203 7.51 25.89 -17.40
CA ASP A 203 8.65 25.70 -18.31
C ASP A 203 8.77 24.24 -18.78
N ARG A 204 8.31 23.29 -17.95
CA ARG A 204 8.43 21.84 -18.19
C ARG A 204 7.11 21.18 -18.60
N ARG A 205 6.06 21.96 -18.87
CA ARG A 205 4.71 21.45 -19.17
C ARG A 205 4.68 20.47 -20.36
N GLN A 206 5.51 20.69 -21.37
CA GLN A 206 5.58 19.82 -22.55
C GLN A 206 6.13 18.44 -22.20
N MET A 207 7.22 18.40 -21.42
CA MET A 207 7.83 17.17 -20.94
C MET A 207 6.88 16.40 -20.00
N LEU A 208 6.19 17.11 -19.10
CA LEU A 208 5.18 16.52 -18.20
C LEU A 208 4.02 15.88 -18.98
N LEU A 209 3.58 16.54 -20.05
CA LEU A 209 2.53 16.02 -20.93
C LEU A 209 2.99 14.78 -21.70
N GLU A 210 4.19 14.81 -22.28
CA GLU A 210 4.72 13.74 -23.12
C GLU A 210 5.03 12.49 -22.32
N TYR A 211 5.76 12.62 -21.22
CA TYR A 211 6.23 11.45 -20.47
C TYR A 211 5.24 10.97 -19.43
N PHE A 212 4.49 11.87 -18.79
CA PHE A 212 3.63 11.52 -17.65
C PHE A 212 2.14 11.65 -17.94
N SER A 213 1.72 12.09 -19.14
CA SER A 213 0.31 12.45 -19.42
C SER A 213 -0.25 13.49 -18.43
N PHE A 214 0.62 14.34 -17.87
CA PHE A 214 0.26 15.42 -16.97
C PHE A 214 0.16 16.73 -17.76
N GLU A 215 -1.07 17.15 -18.08
CA GLU A 215 -1.35 18.34 -18.88
C GLU A 215 -1.61 19.58 -18.01
N ILE A 216 -0.81 20.61 -18.22
CA ILE A 216 -1.01 21.97 -17.70
C ILE A 216 -1.26 22.89 -18.90
N SER A 217 -2.39 23.60 -18.89
CA SER A 217 -2.73 24.56 -19.96
C SER A 217 -1.81 25.78 -19.94
N GLU A 218 -1.75 26.51 -21.05
CA GLU A 218 -0.99 27.77 -21.16
C GLU A 218 -1.44 28.83 -20.16
N THR A 219 -2.72 28.80 -19.80
CA THR A 219 -3.31 29.67 -18.78
C THR A 219 -3.06 29.19 -17.34
N GLY A 220 -2.43 28.04 -17.15
CA GLY A 220 -2.11 27.46 -15.84
C GLY A 220 -3.22 26.66 -15.19
N GLY A 221 -4.14 26.11 -15.97
CA GLY A 221 -5.12 25.13 -15.51
C GLY A 221 -4.56 23.72 -15.60
N VAL A 222 -4.66 22.95 -14.51
CA VAL A 222 -4.30 21.52 -14.51
C VAL A 222 -5.45 20.73 -15.13
N ARG A 223 -5.22 20.14 -16.31
CA ARG A 223 -6.27 19.44 -17.07
C ARG A 223 -6.28 17.94 -16.86
N THR A 224 -5.10 17.32 -16.82
CA THR A 224 -4.99 15.87 -16.66
C THR A 224 -3.91 15.50 -15.66
N LEU A 225 -4.13 14.41 -14.94
CA LEU A 225 -3.13 13.74 -14.11
C LEU A 225 -2.85 12.33 -14.65
N PRO A 226 -1.65 11.77 -14.42
CA PRO A 226 -1.34 10.38 -14.78
C PRO A 226 -2.24 9.45 -13.97
N HIS A 227 -3.01 8.57 -14.60
CA HIS A 227 -3.89 7.59 -13.95
C HIS A 227 -3.21 6.21 -13.90
N LEU A 228 -2.74 5.82 -12.70
CA LEU A 228 -1.86 4.67 -12.55
C LEU A 228 -2.56 3.32 -12.40
N LEU A 229 -3.78 3.31 -11.86
CA LEU A 229 -4.53 2.08 -11.55
C LEU A 229 -6.02 2.31 -11.82
N ARG A 230 -6.60 1.45 -12.66
CA ARG A 230 -8.03 1.49 -13.00
C ARG A 230 -8.90 1.32 -11.76
N GLU A 231 -10.03 2.03 -11.72
CA GLU A 231 -10.97 2.05 -10.60
C GLU A 231 -10.37 2.69 -9.31
N TYR A 232 -9.16 3.26 -9.38
CA TYR A 232 -8.54 3.96 -8.25
C TYR A 232 -8.30 5.43 -8.57
N THR A 233 -9.02 6.30 -7.86
CA THR A 233 -8.79 7.75 -7.88
C THR A 233 -8.14 8.19 -6.58
N PRO A 234 -6.94 8.81 -6.59
CA PRO A 234 -6.30 9.25 -5.36
C PRO A 234 -7.14 10.32 -4.67
N ASN A 235 -6.92 10.55 -3.37
CA ASN A 235 -7.57 11.68 -2.70
C ASN A 235 -7.04 13.00 -3.30
N LEU A 236 -7.92 13.72 -4.01
CA LEU A 236 -7.60 14.97 -4.69
C LEU A 236 -7.35 16.13 -3.73
N ASP A 237 -7.72 16.01 -2.45
CA ASP A 237 -7.36 16.98 -1.41
C ASP A 237 -5.84 17.08 -1.21
N LYS A 238 -5.08 16.04 -1.62
CA LYS A 238 -3.62 16.05 -1.63
C LYS A 238 -3.01 16.75 -2.84
N LEU A 239 -3.80 17.14 -3.84
CA LEU A 239 -3.32 17.74 -5.07
C LEU A 239 -2.54 19.05 -4.85
N PRO A 240 -2.99 19.99 -3.99
CA PRO A 240 -2.19 21.16 -3.59
C PRO A 240 -0.77 20.77 -3.12
N MET A 241 -0.70 19.85 -2.15
CA MET A 241 0.56 19.41 -1.56
C MET A 241 1.46 18.71 -2.57
N PHE A 242 0.90 17.85 -3.42
CA PHE A 242 1.64 17.22 -4.52
C PHE A 242 2.29 18.27 -5.42
N LEU A 243 1.52 19.24 -5.91
CA LEU A 243 2.03 20.29 -6.82
C LEU A 243 3.11 21.16 -6.17
N MET A 244 2.94 21.50 -4.88
CA MET A 244 3.96 22.23 -4.13
C MET A 244 5.26 21.42 -4.00
N ARG A 245 5.17 20.12 -3.67
CA ARG A 245 6.33 19.25 -3.48
C ARG A 245 7.13 19.01 -4.76
N LEU A 246 6.49 19.07 -5.94
CA LEU A 246 7.19 18.95 -7.22
C LEU A 246 8.29 20.00 -7.42
N GLY A 247 8.18 21.18 -6.81
CA GLY A 247 9.22 22.21 -6.90
C GLY A 247 10.55 21.76 -6.26
N PRO A 248 10.60 21.59 -4.93
CA PRO A 248 11.83 21.27 -4.21
C PRO A 248 12.23 19.80 -4.23
N GLN A 249 11.29 18.85 -4.36
CA GLN A 249 11.59 17.41 -4.22
C GLN A 249 12.03 16.75 -5.54
N VAL A 250 11.72 17.37 -6.69
CA VAL A 250 12.08 16.82 -8.00
C VAL A 250 13.41 17.40 -8.46
N HIS A 251 14.35 16.53 -8.76
CA HIS A 251 15.67 16.90 -9.27
C HIS A 251 15.64 17.10 -10.79
N TRP A 252 15.29 18.31 -11.23
CA TRP A 252 15.04 18.64 -12.64
C TRP A 252 16.27 18.69 -13.55
N GLU A 253 17.48 18.58 -13.02
CA GLU A 253 18.73 18.75 -13.78
C GLU A 253 19.25 17.44 -14.41
N SER A 254 19.06 16.32 -13.72
CA SER A 254 19.54 15.01 -14.14
C SER A 254 18.37 14.16 -14.63
N GLU A 255 18.45 13.61 -15.86
CA GLU A 255 17.36 12.84 -16.48
C GLU A 255 16.84 11.71 -15.57
N GLN A 256 17.74 10.85 -15.09
CA GLN A 256 17.36 9.69 -14.29
C GLN A 256 16.79 10.09 -12.92
N GLU A 257 17.39 11.10 -12.28
CA GLU A 257 16.93 11.58 -10.98
C GLU A 257 15.61 12.34 -11.11
N CYS A 258 15.43 13.14 -12.15
CA CYS A 258 14.17 13.81 -12.48
C CYS A 258 13.04 12.81 -12.60
N PHE A 259 13.21 11.76 -13.42
CA PHE A 259 12.20 10.73 -13.60
C PHE A 259 11.92 9.97 -12.31
N SER A 260 12.96 9.55 -11.60
CA SER A 260 12.79 8.81 -10.35
C SER A 260 12.13 9.64 -9.26
N SER A 261 12.57 10.87 -9.03
CA SER A 261 12.01 11.75 -7.99
C SER A 261 10.58 12.19 -8.31
N PHE A 262 10.27 12.52 -9.57
CA PHE A 262 8.89 12.80 -9.99
C PHE A 262 7.97 11.60 -9.75
N MET A 263 8.37 10.39 -10.16
CA MET A 263 7.56 9.19 -9.96
C MET A 263 7.38 8.85 -8.48
N ARG A 264 8.34 9.19 -7.62
CA ARG A 264 8.21 9.04 -6.17
C ARG A 264 7.18 10.00 -5.58
N GLU A 265 7.21 11.27 -5.99
CA GLU A 265 6.19 12.24 -5.57
C GLU A 265 4.80 11.88 -6.10
N LEU A 266 4.72 11.36 -7.33
CA LEU A 266 3.47 10.84 -7.89
C LEU A 266 2.97 9.64 -7.08
N ALA A 267 3.85 8.71 -6.71
CA ALA A 267 3.50 7.56 -5.90
C ALA A 267 3.01 7.97 -4.50
N TYR A 268 3.66 8.94 -3.87
CA TYR A 268 3.25 9.52 -2.60
C TYR A 268 1.85 10.17 -2.70
N PHE A 269 1.59 10.93 -3.76
CA PHE A 269 0.26 11.49 -4.04
C PHE A 269 -0.81 10.39 -4.19
N TYR A 270 -0.47 9.26 -4.82
CA TYR A 270 -1.39 8.13 -5.01
C TYR A 270 -1.56 7.24 -3.78
N SER A 271 -0.66 7.28 -2.81
CA SER A 271 -0.76 6.50 -1.57
C SER A 271 -2.00 6.88 -0.75
N PRO A 272 -2.74 5.95 -0.13
CA PRO A 272 -3.93 6.24 0.69
C PRO A 272 -3.63 6.93 2.03
N ALA A 273 -2.43 7.49 2.24
CA ALA A 273 -2.09 8.20 3.46
C ALA A 273 -3.08 9.35 3.74
N PRO A 274 -3.61 9.44 4.99
CA PRO A 274 -4.52 10.50 5.37
C PRO A 274 -3.79 11.85 5.36
N LEU A 275 -4.54 12.90 5.07
CA LEU A 275 -4.07 14.25 5.32
C LEU A 275 -4.07 14.49 6.84
N SER A 276 -3.00 15.07 7.39
CA SER A 276 -2.94 15.47 8.80
C SER A 276 -3.94 16.58 9.18
N ILE A 277 -4.82 16.97 8.25
CA ILE A 277 -5.80 18.02 8.44
C ILE A 277 -6.98 17.38 9.17
N VAL A 278 -7.07 17.67 10.47
CA VAL A 278 -8.21 17.32 11.32
C VAL A 278 -9.48 17.84 10.65
N SER A 279 -10.30 16.94 10.11
CA SER A 279 -11.63 17.29 9.61
C SER A 279 -12.51 17.64 10.82
N ALA A 280 -12.53 18.90 11.19
CA ALA A 280 -13.25 19.39 12.37
C ALA A 280 -14.77 19.58 12.14
N SER A 281 -15.35 19.02 11.08
CA SER A 281 -16.72 19.37 10.68
C SER A 281 -17.54 18.28 9.97
N ALA A 282 -17.15 17.01 10.03
CA ALA A 282 -18.01 15.93 9.53
C ALA A 282 -18.94 15.42 10.64
N SER A 283 -20.18 15.11 10.32
CA SER A 283 -21.06 14.38 11.23
C SER A 283 -20.49 12.97 11.49
N ASP A 284 -20.72 12.40 12.68
CA ASP A 284 -20.20 11.07 13.03
C ASP A 284 -20.65 9.97 12.04
N GLU A 285 -21.81 10.15 11.38
CA GLU A 285 -22.34 9.22 10.40
C GLU A 285 -21.60 9.31 9.06
N ASP A 286 -21.33 10.52 8.56
CA ASP A 286 -20.59 10.74 7.30
C ASP A 286 -19.16 10.20 7.38
N GLU A 287 -18.52 10.37 8.54
CA GLU A 287 -17.16 9.91 8.78
C GLU A 287 -17.08 8.37 8.78
N GLN A 288 -18.06 7.69 9.37
CA GLN A 288 -18.12 6.23 9.33
C GLN A 288 -18.33 5.68 7.92
N VAL A 289 -19.14 6.33 7.09
CA VAL A 289 -19.35 5.93 5.69
C VAL A 289 -18.05 6.08 4.90
N LYS A 290 -17.33 7.19 5.08
CA LYS A 290 -16.02 7.41 4.45
C LYS A 290 -15.01 6.35 4.86
N GLN A 291 -14.89 6.06 6.15
CA GLN A 291 -13.95 5.04 6.65
C GLN A 291 -14.27 3.65 6.10
N LYS A 292 -15.55 3.28 6.01
CA LYS A 292 -15.98 2.01 5.39
C LYS A 292 -15.63 1.96 3.91
N ALA A 293 -15.85 3.06 3.18
CA ALA A 293 -15.49 3.16 1.77
C ALA A 293 -13.97 3.07 1.57
N GLU A 294 -13.18 3.74 2.39
CA GLU A 294 -11.72 3.65 2.35
C GLU A 294 -11.22 2.24 2.65
N ALA A 295 -11.71 1.61 3.72
CA ALA A 295 -11.36 0.23 4.06
C ALA A 295 -11.72 -0.74 2.93
N TRP A 296 -12.88 -0.55 2.30
CA TRP A 296 -13.29 -1.32 1.14
C TRP A 296 -12.36 -1.12 -0.05
N ARG A 297 -11.94 0.12 -0.34
CA ARG A 297 -11.01 0.44 -1.44
C ARG A 297 -9.62 -0.14 -1.17
N ILE A 298 -9.15 -0.06 0.08
CA ILE A 298 -7.88 -0.66 0.52
C ILE A 298 -7.94 -2.18 0.26
N GLN A 299 -8.98 -2.85 0.74
CA GLN A 299 -9.14 -4.30 0.56
C GLN A 299 -9.29 -4.68 -0.91
N ASN A 300 -10.27 -4.11 -1.61
CA ASN A 300 -10.77 -4.63 -2.87
C ASN A 300 -10.03 -4.09 -4.10
N ILE A 301 -9.31 -2.98 -3.97
CA ILE A 301 -8.55 -2.38 -5.07
C ILE A 301 -7.05 -2.48 -4.76
N LEU A 302 -6.59 -1.87 -3.65
CA LEU A 302 -5.16 -1.75 -3.38
C LEU A 302 -4.50 -3.10 -3.09
N PHE A 303 -5.00 -3.85 -2.10
CA PHE A 303 -4.42 -5.17 -1.78
C PHE A 303 -4.57 -6.17 -2.93
N HIS A 304 -5.63 -6.07 -3.74
CA HIS A 304 -5.76 -6.87 -4.96
C HIS A 304 -4.70 -6.50 -6.00
N ALA A 305 -4.43 -5.21 -6.21
CA ALA A 305 -3.38 -4.73 -7.11
C ALA A 305 -1.98 -5.11 -6.62
N MET A 306 -1.72 -5.01 -5.32
CA MET A 306 -0.43 -5.35 -4.70
C MET A 306 -0.03 -6.80 -4.97
N ARG A 307 -0.99 -7.75 -5.02
CA ARG A 307 -0.69 -9.15 -5.36
C ARG A 307 -0.01 -9.32 -6.71
N LYS A 308 -0.31 -8.41 -7.64
CA LYS A 308 0.08 -8.51 -9.04
C LYS A 308 1.24 -7.58 -9.37
N TYR A 309 1.24 -6.39 -8.80
CA TYR A 309 2.14 -5.31 -9.20
C TYR A 309 3.17 -4.92 -8.15
N LEU A 310 3.03 -5.33 -6.88
CA LEU A 310 4.03 -5.00 -5.86
C LEU A 310 5.14 -6.06 -5.81
N ALA A 311 6.32 -5.66 -6.28
CA ALA A 311 7.60 -6.30 -6.02
C ALA A 311 8.20 -5.69 -4.74
N ALA A 312 7.95 -6.29 -3.58
CA ALA A 312 8.24 -5.66 -2.29
C ALA A 312 9.75 -5.50 -2.03
N PRO A 313 10.28 -4.27 -1.86
CA PRO A 313 11.68 -4.05 -1.54
C PRO A 313 12.01 -4.40 -0.08
N LYS A 314 13.30 -4.61 0.21
CA LYS A 314 13.78 -4.89 1.57
C LYS A 314 13.46 -3.79 2.59
N SER A 315 13.40 -2.54 2.16
CA SER A 315 13.11 -1.39 3.03
C SER A 315 11.75 -1.48 3.75
N LEU A 316 10.74 -2.08 3.10
CA LEU A 316 9.43 -2.30 3.72
C LEU A 316 9.48 -3.27 4.90
N LEU A 317 10.44 -4.20 4.91
CA LEU A 317 10.58 -5.16 6.00
C LEU A 317 11.09 -4.50 7.29
N GLU A 318 11.88 -3.43 7.16
CA GLU A 318 12.54 -2.79 8.30
C GLU A 318 11.56 -1.96 9.14
N ASN A 319 10.61 -1.27 8.49
CA ASN A 319 9.74 -0.29 9.16
C ASN A 319 8.24 -0.58 8.99
N ASP A 320 7.83 -1.24 7.91
CA ASP A 320 6.43 -1.24 7.46
C ASP A 320 5.73 -2.58 7.61
N VAL A 321 6.44 -3.65 7.99
CA VAL A 321 5.89 -5.01 8.10
C VAL A 321 6.36 -5.67 9.39
N VAL A 322 5.41 -6.00 10.26
CA VAL A 322 5.67 -6.63 11.56
C VAL A 322 4.82 -7.89 11.70
N GLN A 323 5.45 -9.02 12.06
CA GLN A 323 4.70 -10.22 12.44
C GLN A 323 4.17 -10.03 13.87
N VAL A 324 2.84 -10.02 14.02
CA VAL A 324 2.18 -9.76 15.31
C VAL A 324 1.76 -11.03 16.04
N ALA A 325 1.47 -12.10 15.32
CA ALA A 325 1.07 -13.38 15.92
C ALA A 325 1.39 -14.57 15.02
N SER A 326 1.40 -15.76 15.62
CA SER A 326 1.46 -17.03 14.91
C SER A 326 0.35 -17.97 15.42
N LEU A 327 -0.30 -18.71 14.52
CA LEU A 327 -1.29 -19.72 14.88
C LEU A 327 -0.72 -20.79 15.83
N PRO A 328 0.51 -21.32 15.64
CA PRO A 328 1.10 -22.27 16.58
C PRO A 328 1.13 -21.75 18.02
N ASP A 329 1.46 -20.47 18.23
CA ASP A 329 1.52 -19.88 19.56
C ASP A 329 0.13 -19.63 20.14
N LEU A 330 -0.82 -19.18 19.31
CA LEU A 330 -2.22 -18.99 19.71
C LEU A 330 -2.85 -20.31 20.15
N TYR A 331 -2.59 -21.41 19.45
CA TYR A 331 -3.14 -22.74 19.76
C TYR A 331 -2.56 -23.38 21.03
N ARG A 332 -1.55 -22.78 21.66
CA ARG A 332 -1.08 -23.21 22.99
C ARG A 332 -1.93 -22.65 24.12
N VAL A 333 -2.67 -21.57 23.87
CA VAL A 333 -3.49 -20.86 24.87
C VAL A 333 -4.97 -21.07 24.59
N PHE A 334 -5.37 -21.03 23.32
CA PHE A 334 -6.76 -21.19 22.88
C PHE A 334 -7.03 -22.64 22.46
N GLU A 335 -7.64 -23.40 23.37
CA GLU A 335 -8.11 -24.77 23.13
C GLU A 335 -9.62 -24.81 22.85
N ARG A 336 -10.09 -25.93 22.28
CA ARG A 336 -11.53 -26.14 22.07
C ARG A 336 -12.19 -26.51 23.40
N CYS A 337 -13.39 -25.98 23.64
CA CYS A 337 -14.21 -26.31 24.79
C CYS A 337 -14.53 -27.81 24.88
#